data_AF-A0A4V1ZJR0-F1
#
_entry.id   AF-A0A4V1ZJR0-F1
#
_cell.length_a   1.000
_cell.length_b   1.000
_cell.length_c   1.000
_cell.angle_alpha   90.00
_cell.angle_beta   90.00
_cell.angle_gamma   90.00
#
_symmetry.space_group_name_H-M   'P 1'
#
loop_
_entity.id
_entity.type
_entity.pdbx_description
1 polymer ?
#
loop_
_entity_poly.entity_id
_entity_poly.type
_entity_poly.pdbx_seq_one_letter_code
_entity_poly.pdbx_strand_id
1 'polypeptide(L)'
;MAANVRAMEDMALPLFRAGHIPVLGEWFALPLLHLAGSKSVGDDAFQEIFHPISERIVSRCDAVLRIGGPSQGADEMVRLAQQHGAQIYTRLEDVPGCKKSR
;
A
#
# COMPACT_ATOMS: atom_id res chain seq x y z
N MET A 1 9.48 -6.40 -8.42
CA MET A 1 8.49 -5.39 -7.96
C MET A 1 7.15 -5.50 -8.69
N ALA A 2 7.13 -5.54 -10.03
CA ALA A 2 5.87 -5.54 -10.81
C ALA A 2 4.82 -6.59 -10.40
N ALA A 3 5.23 -7.83 -10.08
CA ALA A 3 4.29 -8.86 -9.62
C ALA A 3 3.61 -8.51 -8.29
N ASN A 4 4.35 -7.89 -7.37
CA ASN A 4 3.81 -7.47 -6.07
C ASN A 4 2.84 -6.30 -6.25
N VAL A 5 3.20 -5.32 -7.09
CA VAL A 5 2.31 -4.19 -7.44
C VAL A 5 1.02 -4.72 -8.02
N ARG A 6 1.10 -5.64 -8.99
CA ARG A 6 -0.08 -6.25 -9.61
C ARG A 6 -0.97 -6.96 -8.59
N ALA A 7 -0.38 -7.72 -7.66
CA ALA A 7 -1.15 -8.38 -6.60
C ALA A 7 -1.89 -7.38 -5.69
N MET A 8 -1.31 -6.21 -5.44
CA MET A 8 -1.98 -5.13 -4.69
C MET A 8 -3.07 -4.46 -5.52
N GLU A 9 -2.83 -4.23 -6.81
CA GLU A 9 -3.82 -3.66 -7.73
C GLU A 9 -5.05 -4.57 -7.90
N ASP A 10 -4.87 -5.89 -7.88
CA ASP A 10 -5.98 -6.85 -7.89
C ASP A 10 -6.94 -6.67 -6.69
N MET A 11 -6.47 -6.07 -5.59
CA MET A 11 -7.31 -5.74 -4.42
C MET A 11 -8.02 -4.39 -4.56
N ALA A 12 -7.51 -3.48 -5.39
CA ALA A 12 -8.01 -2.11 -5.48
C ALA A 12 -9.45 -2.06 -6.00
N LEU A 13 -9.78 -2.83 -7.04
CA LEU A 13 -11.12 -2.82 -7.62
C LEU A 13 -12.20 -3.35 -6.66
N PRO A 14 -12.01 -4.48 -5.95
CA PRO A 14 -12.93 -4.88 -4.88
C PRO A 14 -13.13 -3.83 -3.79
N LEU A 15 -12.05 -3.16 -3.34
CA LEU A 15 -12.13 -2.10 -2.33
C LEU A 15 -12.94 -0.90 -2.83
N PHE A 16 -12.68 -0.46 -4.06
CA PHE A 16 -13.45 0.60 -4.71
C PHE A 16 -14.93 0.25 -4.82
N ARG A 17 -15.26 -0.98 -5.25
CA ARG A 17 -16.65 -1.45 -5.36
C ARG A 17 -17.35 -1.55 -4.01
N ALA A 18 -16.61 -1.73 -2.93
CA ALA A 18 -17.14 -1.71 -1.56
C ALA A 18 -17.34 -0.28 -1.01
N GLY A 19 -17.02 0.76 -1.79
CA GLY A 19 -17.18 2.16 -1.40
C GLY A 19 -15.95 2.80 -0.76
N HIS A 20 -14.81 2.11 -0.75
CA HIS A 20 -13.56 2.63 -0.20
C HIS A 20 -12.74 3.37 -1.26
N ILE A 21 -11.77 4.15 -0.81
CA ILE A 21 -10.75 4.76 -1.68
C ILE A 21 -9.48 3.90 -1.56
N PRO A 22 -9.20 3.00 -2.53
CA PRO A 22 -7.97 2.22 -2.49
C PRO A 22 -6.76 3.12 -2.75
N VAL A 23 -5.68 2.87 -2.02
CA VAL A 23 -4.42 3.60 -2.17
C VAL A 23 -3.26 2.62 -2.10
N LEU A 24 -2.32 2.72 -3.05
CA LEU A 24 -1.05 2.02 -3.05
C LEU A 24 0.08 3.07 -3.03
N GLY A 25 1.13 2.84 -2.23
CA GLY A 25 2.28 3.74 -2.18
C GLY A 25 2.95 3.88 -3.55
N GLU A 26 3.01 2.79 -4.32
CA GLU A 26 3.64 2.73 -5.64
C GLU A 26 2.97 3.61 -6.70
N TRP A 27 1.66 3.88 -6.57
CA TRP A 27 0.97 4.80 -7.47
C TRP A 27 1.51 6.23 -7.37
N PHE A 28 2.08 6.59 -6.21
CA PHE A 28 2.72 7.88 -5.98
C PHE A 28 4.24 7.78 -6.15
N ALA A 29 4.85 6.71 -5.63
CA ALA A 29 6.29 6.55 -5.65
C ALA A 29 6.84 6.41 -7.07
N LEU A 30 6.25 5.55 -7.92
CA LEU A 30 6.83 5.22 -9.22
C LEU A 30 6.92 6.44 -10.17
N PRO A 31 5.88 7.29 -10.30
CA PRO A 31 6.00 8.52 -11.08
C PRO A 31 7.03 9.49 -10.52
N LEU A 32 7.10 9.65 -9.20
CA LEU A 32 8.06 10.54 -8.55
C LEU A 32 9.50 10.06 -8.75
N LEU A 33 9.74 8.76 -8.63
CA LEU A 33 11.06 8.14 -8.90
C LEU A 33 11.51 8.38 -10.34
N HIS A 34 10.59 8.25 -11.30
CA HIS A 34 10.87 8.53 -12.69
C HIS A 34 11.29 10.01 -12.89
N LEU A 35 10.54 10.94 -12.30
CA LEU A 35 10.85 12.37 -12.37
C LEU A 35 12.16 12.74 -11.67
N ALA A 36 12.50 12.04 -10.58
CA ALA A 36 13.75 12.21 -9.85
C ALA A 36 14.95 11.51 -10.53
N GLY A 37 14.73 10.82 -11.66
CA GLY A 37 15.79 10.17 -12.43
C GLY A 37 16.34 8.90 -11.78
N SER A 38 15.57 8.23 -10.93
CA SER A 38 15.94 6.94 -10.36
C SER A 38 16.13 5.90 -11.46
N LYS A 39 17.23 5.14 -11.38
CA LYS A 39 17.64 4.11 -12.35
C LYS A 39 17.55 2.71 -11.77
N SER A 40 17.56 2.58 -10.45
CA SER A 40 17.59 1.29 -9.77
C SER A 40 17.02 1.35 -8.37
N VAL A 41 16.44 0.24 -7.91
CA VAL A 41 16.04 0.08 -6.51
C VAL A 41 17.25 0.32 -5.61
N GLY A 42 17.10 1.23 -4.65
CA GLY A 42 18.11 1.55 -3.66
C GLY A 42 19.06 2.70 -4.00
N ASP A 43 18.92 3.34 -5.18
CA ASP A 43 19.62 4.60 -5.45
C ASP A 43 19.09 5.77 -4.60
N ASP A 44 19.77 6.91 -4.65
CA ASP A 44 19.48 8.06 -3.79
C ASP A 44 18.03 8.53 -3.92
N ALA A 45 17.52 8.67 -5.15
CA ALA A 45 16.13 9.02 -5.41
C ALA A 45 15.16 7.95 -4.88
N PHE A 46 15.50 6.66 -5.01
CA PHE A 46 14.72 5.56 -4.42
C PHE A 46 14.60 5.67 -2.90
N GLN A 47 15.72 5.90 -2.21
CA GLN A 47 15.74 6.03 -0.75
C GLN A 47 15.00 7.28 -0.27
N GLU A 48 15.14 8.39 -1.01
CA GLU A 48 14.46 9.65 -0.73
C GLU A 48 12.94 9.53 -0.82
N ILE A 49 12.43 8.74 -1.78
CA ILE A 49 11.02 8.80 -2.19
C ILE A 49 10.23 7.57 -1.76
N PHE A 50 10.71 6.36 -2.03
CA PHE A 50 9.87 5.17 -2.06
C PHE A 50 9.26 4.81 -0.69
N HIS A 51 10.08 4.72 0.35
CA HIS A 51 9.59 4.47 1.70
C HIS A 51 8.95 5.74 2.31
N PRO A 52 9.59 6.93 2.23
CA PRO A 52 9.03 8.14 2.85
C PRO A 52 7.66 8.57 2.32
N ILE A 53 7.35 8.36 1.03
CA ILE A 53 6.00 8.66 0.52
C ILE A 53 4.96 7.67 1.05
N SER A 54 5.33 6.39 1.18
CA SER A 54 4.46 5.34 1.72
C SER A 54 4.13 5.60 3.19
N GLU A 55 5.11 6.02 3.99
CA GLU A 55 4.91 6.45 5.39
C GLU A 55 3.93 7.63 5.50
N ARG A 56 4.10 8.65 4.65
CA ARG A 56 3.20 9.82 4.62
C ARG A 56 1.77 9.41 4.27
N ILE A 57 1.61 8.53 3.28
CA ILE A 57 0.29 8.04 2.85
C ILE A 57 -0.37 7.23 3.96
N VAL A 58 0.34 6.25 4.54
CA VAL A 58 -0.28 5.31 5.49
C VAL A 58 -0.75 6.03 6.77
N SER A 59 -0.08 7.11 7.17
CA SER A 59 -0.51 7.96 8.29
C SER A 59 -1.86 8.67 8.08
N ARG A 60 -2.38 8.66 6.85
CA ARG A 60 -3.65 9.29 6.45
C ARG A 60 -4.75 8.29 6.10
N CYS A 61 -4.47 7.00 6.17
CA CYS A 61 -5.43 5.96 5.85
C CYS A 61 -6.23 5.54 7.09
N ASP A 62 -7.53 5.29 6.92
CA ASP A 62 -8.38 4.75 7.98
C ASP A 62 -8.13 3.25 8.24
N ALA A 63 -7.60 2.54 7.23
CA ALA A 63 -7.31 1.12 7.30
C ALA A 63 -6.17 0.71 6.35
N VAL A 64 -5.54 -0.43 6.65
CA VAL A 64 -4.54 -1.09 5.82
C VAL A 64 -4.94 -2.55 5.59
N LEU A 65 -4.96 -2.96 4.33
CA LEU A 65 -5.04 -4.37 3.94
C LEU A 65 -3.64 -4.89 3.63
N ARG A 66 -3.11 -5.75 4.51
CA ARG A 66 -1.81 -6.41 4.35
C ARG A 66 -1.98 -7.73 3.60
N ILE A 67 -1.40 -7.83 2.40
CA ILE A 67 -1.43 -9.03 1.55
C ILE A 67 -0.04 -9.61 1.30
N GLY A 68 0.04 -10.89 0.93
CA GLY A 68 1.30 -11.55 0.58
C GLY A 68 2.07 -12.08 1.79
N GLY A 69 3.37 -12.33 1.61
CA GLY A 69 4.25 -12.96 2.61
C GLY A 69 5.18 -11.98 3.36
N PRO A 70 6.23 -12.51 4.03
CA PRO A 70 7.18 -11.73 4.82
C PRO A 70 7.77 -10.54 4.04
N SER A 71 7.71 -9.33 4.62
CA SER A 71 8.24 -8.12 3.99
C SER A 71 8.44 -7.03 5.05
N GLN A 72 9.70 -6.73 5.38
CA GLN A 72 10.03 -5.73 6.40
C GLN A 72 9.38 -4.37 6.12
N GLY A 73 9.42 -3.91 4.86
CA GLY A 73 8.83 -2.63 4.50
C GLY A 73 7.30 -2.60 4.67
N ALA A 74 6.61 -3.69 4.36
CA ALA A 74 5.16 -3.76 4.52
C ALA A 74 4.76 -3.97 5.99
N ASP A 75 5.60 -4.67 6.77
CA ASP A 75 5.40 -4.87 8.21
C ASP A 75 5.59 -3.54 8.97
N GLU A 76 6.54 -2.69 8.52
CA GLU A 76 6.67 -1.32 9.04
C GLU A 76 5.46 -0.45 8.69
N MET A 77 4.92 -0.55 7.47
CA MET A 77 3.69 0.19 7.11
C MET A 77 2.51 -0.22 7.98
N VAL A 78 2.36 -1.51 8.32
CA VAL A 78 1.33 -1.99 9.26
C VAL A 78 1.54 -1.40 10.64
N ARG A 79 2.78 -1.42 11.15
CA ARG A 79 3.12 -0.85 12.46
C ARG A 79 2.81 0.64 12.52
N LEU A 80 3.21 1.42 11.51
CA LEU A 80 2.94 2.86 11.44
C LEU A 80 1.43 3.13 11.35
N ALA A 81 0.70 2.37 10.53
CA ALA A 81 -0.76 2.48 10.43
C ALA A 81 -1.44 2.26 11.79
N GLN A 82 -1.03 1.23 12.54
CA GLN A 82 -1.54 0.96 13.89
C GLN A 82 -1.26 2.11 14.86
N GLN A 83 -0.06 2.70 14.81
CA GLN A 83 0.29 3.87 15.62
C GLN A 83 -0.59 5.08 15.32
N HIS A 84 -1.07 5.20 14.08
CA HIS A 84 -2.01 6.24 13.65
C HIS A 84 -3.49 5.85 13.84
N GLY A 85 -3.78 4.70 14.46
CA GLY A 85 -5.15 4.26 14.78
C GLY A 85 -5.90 3.58 13.62
N ALA A 86 -5.20 3.25 12.53
CA ALA A 86 -5.81 2.57 11.39
C ALA A 86 -6.15 1.11 11.72
N GLN A 87 -7.25 0.61 11.14
CA GLN A 87 -7.61 -0.80 11.22
C GLN A 87 -6.73 -1.65 10.31
N ILE A 88 -6.29 -2.81 10.79
CA ILE A 88 -5.45 -3.72 10.01
C ILE A 88 -6.24 -4.96 9.62
N TYR A 89 -6.29 -5.22 8.32
CA TYR A 89 -6.88 -6.42 7.74
C TYR A 89 -5.79 -7.24 7.06
N THR A 90 -5.89 -8.57 7.13
CA THR A 90 -4.99 -9.50 6.42
C THR A 90 -5.70 -10.29 5.33
N ARG A 91 -7.01 -10.12 5.22
CA ARG A 91 -7.88 -10.78 4.23
C ARG A 91 -8.85 -9.75 3.67
N LEU A 92 -9.07 -9.79 2.36
CA LEU A 92 -9.97 -8.86 1.68
C LEU A 92 -11.41 -9.01 2.20
N GLU A 93 -11.86 -10.23 2.47
CA GLU A 93 -13.21 -10.50 2.98
C GLU A 93 -13.48 -9.95 4.39
N ASP A 94 -12.45 -9.57 5.14
CA ASP A 94 -12.63 -8.96 6.46
C ASP A 94 -12.85 -7.44 6.36
N VAL A 95 -12.56 -6.83 5.19
CA VAL A 95 -12.82 -5.42 4.93
C VAL A 95 -14.33 -5.20 4.79
N PRO A 96 -14.92 -4.18 5.47
CA PRO A 96 -16.34 -3.86 5.34
C PRO A 96 -16.78 -3.70 3.88
N GLY A 97 -17.89 -4.33 3.49
CA GLY A 97 -18.39 -4.29 2.10
C GLY A 97 -17.70 -5.22 1.10
N CYS A 98 -16.60 -5.89 1.46
CA CYS A 98 -15.89 -6.84 0.58
C CYS A 98 -16.29 -8.31 0.78
N LYS A 99 -17.15 -8.63 1.76
CA LYS A 99 -17.72 -9.98 1.90
C LYS A 99 -18.59 -10.30 0.68
N LYS A 100 -18.31 -11.42 0.02
CA LYS A 100 -19.23 -11.96 -0.99
C LYS A 100 -20.55 -12.29 -0.30
N SER A 101 -21.65 -11.70 -0.77
CA SER A 101 -22.97 -12.22 -0.42
C SER A 101 -23.02 -13.67 -0.87
N ARG A 102 -23.41 -14.56 0.03
CA ARG A 102 -23.81 -15.92 -0.34
C ARG A 102 -25.05 -15.88 -1.21
#